data_AF-A0A3M0Y3F8-F1
#
_entry.id   AF-A0A3M0Y3F8-F1
#
_cell.length_a   1.000
_cell.length_b   1.000
_cell.length_c   1.000
_cell.angle_alpha   90.00
_cell.angle_beta   90.00
_cell.angle_gamma   90.00
#
_symmetry.space_group_name_H-M   'P 1'
#
loop_
_entity.id
_entity.type
_entity.pdbx_description
1 polymer ?
#
loop_
_entity_poly.entity_id
_entity_poly.type
_entity_poly.pdbx_seq_one_letter_code
_entity_poly.pdbx_strand_id
1 'polypeptide(L)'
;MRDQALARIPTHRLNELLRWAVQRAGSGAGVGRDARIYFASQVGTAPPTIALVVNDPAKFTAREERFLRNVLAEEGPFPEVPVRLLFRPRKRVDLETLKRRARERDEAHRQRSG
;
A
#
# COMPACT_ATOMS: atom_id res chain seq x y z
N MET A 1 -15.56 8.99 -19.30
CA MET A 1 -14.32 8.22 -19.05
C MET A 1 -13.21 8.99 -18.31
N ARG A 2 -13.28 10.32 -18.08
CA ARG A 2 -12.18 11.09 -17.44
C ARG A 2 -12.23 11.17 -15.90
N ASP A 3 -13.40 11.03 -15.27
CA ASP A 3 -13.52 11.25 -13.81
C ASP A 3 -12.97 10.11 -12.93
N GLN A 4 -12.95 8.88 -13.42
CA GLN A 4 -12.55 7.72 -12.62
C GLN A 4 -11.04 7.67 -12.37
N ALA A 5 -10.22 8.22 -13.28
CA ALA A 5 -8.77 8.29 -13.11
C ALA A 5 -8.33 9.21 -11.94
N LEU A 6 -9.23 10.10 -11.48
CA LEU A 6 -9.05 11.01 -10.36
C LEU A 6 -9.60 10.45 -9.04
N ALA A 7 -10.31 9.31 -9.08
CA ALA A 7 -10.90 8.71 -7.90
C ALA A 7 -9.81 8.42 -6.85
N ARG A 8 -10.07 8.86 -5.61
CA ARG A 8 -9.23 8.55 -4.47
C ARG A 8 -9.94 7.54 -3.57
N ILE A 9 -9.26 6.43 -3.29
CA ILE A 9 -9.71 5.50 -2.26
C ILE A 9 -9.12 5.92 -0.90
N PRO A 10 -9.95 6.10 0.14
CA PRO A 10 -9.44 6.34 1.48
C PRO A 10 -8.51 5.20 1.93
N THR A 11 -7.40 5.56 2.59
CA THR A 11 -6.38 4.61 3.00
C THR A 11 -6.93 3.47 3.86
N HIS A 12 -7.83 3.75 4.81
CA HIS A 12 -8.43 2.70 5.65
C HIS A 12 -9.17 1.64 4.81
N ARG A 13 -10.03 2.10 3.88
CA ARG A 13 -10.83 1.26 2.99
C ARG A 13 -9.96 0.39 2.08
N LEU A 14 -8.91 0.99 1.51
CA LEU A 14 -7.94 0.29 0.68
C LEU A 14 -7.25 -0.84 1.46
N ASN A 15 -6.84 -0.55 2.70
CA ASN A 15 -6.18 -1.54 3.54
C ASN A 15 -7.14 -2.67 3.96
N GLU A 16 -8.41 -2.36 4.24
CA GLU A 16 -9.43 -3.37 4.52
C GLU A 16 -9.69 -4.28 3.33
N LEU A 17 -9.90 -3.70 2.14
CA LEU A 17 -10.12 -4.42 0.90
C LEU A 17 -8.97 -5.41 0.62
N LEU A 18 -7.73 -4.93 0.66
CA LEU A 18 -6.57 -5.77 0.34
C LEU A 18 -6.32 -6.85 1.40
N ARG A 19 -6.57 -6.56 2.68
CA ARG A 19 -6.51 -7.58 3.74
C ARG A 19 -7.55 -8.67 3.53
N TRP A 20 -8.79 -8.29 3.21
CA TRP A 20 -9.87 -9.24 2.91
C TRP A 20 -9.51 -10.10 1.70
N ALA A 21 -9.02 -9.49 0.62
CA ALA A 21 -8.66 -10.20 -0.61
C ALA A 21 -7.55 -11.23 -0.40
N VAL A 22 -6.48 -10.88 0.33
CA VAL A 22 -5.38 -11.81 0.63
C VAL A 22 -5.85 -12.95 1.54
N GLN A 23 -6.71 -12.67 2.53
CA GLN A 23 -7.28 -13.72 3.39
C GLN A 23 -8.17 -14.69 2.61
N ARG A 24 -9.01 -14.18 1.72
CA ARG A 24 -9.89 -14.99 0.87
C ARG A 24 -9.09 -15.86 -0.12
N ALA A 25 -8.01 -15.31 -0.68
CA ALA A 25 -7.13 -16.02 -1.60
C ALA A 25 -6.30 -17.13 -0.93
N GLY A 26 -5.89 -16.91 0.34
CA GLY A 26 -5.09 -17.86 1.13
C GLY A 26 -5.78 -19.20 1.41
N SER A 27 -7.11 -19.26 1.27
CA SER A 27 -7.91 -20.47 1.51
C SER A 27 -7.97 -21.44 0.32
N GLY A 28 -7.49 -21.05 -0.87
CA GLY A 28 -7.78 -21.82 -2.09
C GLY A 28 -6.83 -21.64 -3.27
N ALA A 29 -5.56 -21.30 -3.03
CA ALA A 29 -4.52 -21.05 -4.04
C ALA A 29 -4.45 -19.61 -4.58
N GLY A 30 -4.12 -18.61 -3.75
CA GLY A 30 -3.74 -17.27 -4.23
C GLY A 30 -2.97 -16.48 -3.17
N VAL A 31 -1.91 -15.77 -3.61
CA VAL A 31 -0.83 -15.16 -2.81
C VAL A 31 -0.06 -16.22 -2.02
N GLY A 32 1.21 -16.45 -2.38
CA GLY A 32 2.06 -17.44 -1.72
C GLY A 32 1.97 -17.32 -0.20
N ARG A 33 1.94 -18.45 0.51
CA ARG A 33 1.68 -18.56 1.97
C ARG A 33 2.47 -17.56 2.84
N ASP A 34 3.56 -17.03 2.31
CA ASP A 34 4.45 -16.08 2.96
C ASP A 34 4.35 -14.62 2.49
N ALA A 35 3.59 -14.27 1.46
CA ALA A 35 3.46 -12.89 1.00
C ALA A 35 2.52 -12.11 1.94
N ARG A 36 3.02 -10.99 2.47
CA ARG A 36 2.29 -10.17 3.45
C ARG A 36 2.28 -8.71 3.01
N ILE A 37 1.08 -8.14 2.97
CA ILE A 37 0.87 -6.70 2.79
C ILE A 37 0.68 -6.10 4.18
N TYR A 38 1.59 -5.22 4.58
CA TYR A 38 1.51 -4.51 5.87
C TYR A 38 0.66 -3.26 5.78
N PHE A 39 0.77 -2.55 4.65
CA PHE A 39 0.12 -1.27 4.45
C PHE A 39 -0.02 -0.97 2.97
N ALA A 40 -1.08 -0.26 2.61
CA ALA A 40 -1.35 0.21 1.26
C ALA A 40 -1.79 1.68 1.27
N SER A 41 -1.37 2.45 0.26
CA SER A 41 -1.86 3.82 0.06
C SER A 41 -1.86 4.18 -1.41
N GLN A 42 -2.80 5.04 -1.82
CA GLN A 42 -2.78 5.64 -3.15
C GLN A 42 -1.81 6.82 -3.15
N VAL A 43 -0.77 6.72 -3.96
CA VAL A 43 0.32 7.72 -4.07
C VAL A 43 0.24 8.53 -5.37
N GLY A 44 -0.66 8.16 -6.28
CA GLY A 44 -0.85 8.84 -7.55
C GLY A 44 -2.24 8.61 -8.14
N THR A 45 -2.61 9.50 -9.04
CA THR A 45 -3.85 9.50 -9.84
C THR A 45 -3.48 9.60 -11.32
N ALA A 46 -4.33 9.08 -12.22
CA ALA A 46 -4.13 9.09 -13.66
C ALA A 46 -2.75 8.56 -14.17
N PRO A 47 -2.46 7.25 -14.02
CA PRO A 47 -3.33 6.20 -13.50
C PRO A 47 -3.28 6.09 -11.96
N PRO A 48 -4.34 5.56 -11.32
CA PRO A 48 -4.31 5.21 -9.90
C PRO A 48 -3.08 4.37 -9.58
N THR A 49 -2.24 4.87 -8.69
CA THR A 49 -0.99 4.22 -8.31
C THR A 49 -1.04 3.89 -6.83
N ILE A 50 -1.00 2.59 -6.52
CA ILE A 50 -1.07 2.08 -5.16
C ILE A 50 0.32 1.61 -4.73
N ALA A 51 0.85 2.22 -3.68
CA ALA A 51 2.06 1.75 -3.01
C ALA A 51 1.70 0.75 -1.91
N LEU A 52 2.32 -0.42 -1.98
CA LEU A 52 2.13 -1.55 -1.08
C LEU A 52 3.42 -1.77 -0.29
N VAL A 53 3.36 -1.58 1.02
CA VAL A 53 4.43 -1.96 1.93
C VAL A 53 4.28 -3.45 2.24
N VAL A 54 5.27 -4.22 1.84
CA VAL A 54 5.25 -5.68 1.90
C VAL A 54 6.46 -6.23 2.66
N ASN A 55 6.41 -7.52 2.99
CA ASN A 55 7.55 -8.19 3.60
C ASN A 55 8.69 -8.41 2.62
N ASP A 56 8.40 -8.89 1.42
CA ASP A 56 9.39 -9.13 0.37
C ASP A 56 8.74 -8.90 -1.01
N PRO A 57 9.15 -7.88 -1.77
CA PRO A 57 8.64 -7.62 -3.11
C PRO A 57 8.76 -8.81 -4.07
N ALA A 58 9.78 -9.66 -3.92
CA ALA A 58 9.98 -10.80 -4.82
C ALA A 58 8.88 -11.87 -4.70
N LYS A 59 8.12 -11.88 -3.58
CA LYS A 59 6.99 -12.79 -3.36
C LYS A 59 5.70 -12.36 -4.05
N PHE A 60 5.67 -11.15 -4.62
CA PHE A 60 4.56 -10.63 -5.38
C PHE A 60 4.86 -10.79 -6.87
N THR A 61 4.69 -12.01 -7.39
CA THR A 61 4.95 -12.29 -8.80
C THR A 61 3.88 -11.64 -9.68
N ALA A 62 4.02 -11.76 -11.00
CA ALA A 62 3.02 -11.26 -11.94
C ALA A 62 1.61 -11.85 -11.68
N ARG A 63 1.51 -13.03 -11.09
CA ARG A 63 0.25 -13.67 -10.70
C ARG A 63 -0.43 -12.93 -9.55
N GLU A 64 0.30 -12.70 -8.46
CA GLU A 64 -0.21 -11.95 -7.30
C GLU A 64 -0.53 -10.51 -7.68
N GLU A 65 0.31 -9.88 -8.51
CA GLU A 65 0.07 -8.52 -9.00
C GLU A 65 -1.20 -8.45 -9.86
N ARG A 66 -1.45 -9.42 -10.75
CA ARG A 66 -2.71 -9.51 -11.51
C ARG A 66 -3.91 -9.71 -10.60
N PHE A 67 -3.82 -10.61 -9.62
CA PHE A 67 -4.89 -10.84 -8.65
C PHE A 67 -5.25 -9.54 -7.90
N LEU A 68 -4.26 -8.83 -7.36
CA LEU A 68 -4.50 -7.59 -6.62
C LEU A 68 -5.07 -6.48 -7.54
N ARG A 69 -4.64 -6.42 -8.81
CA ARG A 69 -5.22 -5.49 -9.79
C ARG A 69 -6.68 -5.80 -10.06
N ASN A 70 -7.04 -7.07 -10.25
CA ASN A 70 -8.43 -7.46 -10.50
C ASN A 70 -9.33 -7.10 -9.32
N VAL A 71 -8.90 -7.42 -8.10
CA VAL A 71 -9.62 -7.03 -6.86
C VAL A 71 -9.84 -5.51 -6.80
N LEU A 72 -8.84 -4.70 -7.13
CA LEU A 72 -8.97 -3.25 -7.11
C LEU A 72 -9.87 -2.70 -8.23
N ALA A 73 -9.96 -3.39 -9.35
CA ALA A 73 -10.84 -3.04 -10.45
C ALA A 73 -12.30 -3.44 -10.19
N GLU A 74 -12.53 -4.59 -9.55
CA GLU A 74 -13.85 -5.15 -9.25
C GLU A 74 -14.49 -4.48 -8.02
N GLU A 75 -13.72 -4.30 -6.95
CA GLU A 75 -14.24 -3.87 -5.63
C GLU A 75 -13.82 -2.43 -5.27
N GLY A 76 -12.87 -1.86 -6.02
CA GLY A 76 -12.38 -0.50 -5.82
C GLY A 76 -13.10 0.52 -6.72
N PRO A 77 -12.81 1.83 -6.54
CA PRO A 77 -13.38 2.88 -7.36
C PRO A 77 -12.69 3.04 -8.72
N PHE A 78 -12.05 1.99 -9.23
CA PHE A 78 -11.23 2.01 -10.45
C PHE A 78 -11.76 1.10 -11.57
N PRO A 79 -13.08 1.09 -11.87
CA PRO A 79 -13.57 0.29 -12.98
C PRO A 79 -12.89 0.78 -14.27
N GLU A 80 -12.44 -0.14 -15.12
CA GLU A 80 -11.92 0.15 -16.47
C GLU A 80 -10.59 0.95 -16.57
N VAL A 81 -9.92 1.29 -15.45
CA VAL A 81 -8.63 2.02 -15.47
C VAL A 81 -7.48 1.10 -15.02
N PRO A 82 -6.36 1.02 -15.76
CA PRO A 82 -5.22 0.23 -15.34
C PRO A 82 -4.61 0.78 -14.04
N VAL A 83 -4.67 -0.01 -12.96
CA VAL A 83 -4.07 0.33 -11.66
C VAL A 83 -2.59 -0.06 -11.65
N ARG A 84 -1.72 0.87 -11.25
CA ARG A 84 -0.28 0.60 -11.06
C ARG A 84 -0.02 0.18 -9.62
N LEU A 85 0.70 -0.93 -9.43
CA LEU A 85 1.11 -1.42 -8.11
C LEU A 85 2.61 -1.20 -7.91
N LEU A 86 2.97 -0.61 -6.77
CA LEU A 86 4.36 -0.40 -6.36
C LEU A 86 4.63 -1.17 -5.08
N PHE A 87 5.34 -2.29 -5.19
CA PHE A 87 5.77 -3.05 -4.02
C PHE A 87 7.01 -2.43 -3.40
N ARG A 88 6.97 -2.21 -2.08
CA ARG A 88 8.06 -1.64 -1.30
C ARG A 88 8.33 -2.53 -0.09
N PRO A 89 9.58 -2.96 0.14
CA PRO A 89 9.89 -3.70 1.35
C PRO A 89 9.68 -2.77 2.55
N ARG A 90 9.18 -3.32 3.67
CA ARG A 90 9.08 -2.58 4.92
C ARG A 90 10.48 -2.16 5.36
N LYS A 91 10.75 -0.85 5.38
CA LYS A 91 11.97 -0.31 6.01
C LYS A 91 11.90 -0.59 7.51
N ARG A 92 12.82 -1.39 8.03
CA ARG A 92 13.04 -1.52 9.47
C ARG A 92 13.88 -0.32 9.89
N VAL A 93 13.27 0.62 10.61
CA VAL A 93 14.01 1.66 11.32
C VAL A 93 14.18 1.16 12.74
N ASP A 94 15.41 1.16 13.23
CA ASP A 94 15.69 0.77 14.62
C ASP A 94 15.07 1.80 15.59
N LEU A 95 14.74 1.31 16.78
CA LEU A 95 14.05 2.10 17.80
C LEU A 95 14.87 3.33 18.23
N GLU A 96 16.20 3.20 18.27
CA GLU A 96 17.11 4.28 18.66
C GLU A 96 17.15 5.39 17.60
N THR A 97 17.13 5.04 16.32
CA THR A 97 16.98 6.00 15.22
C THR A 97 15.63 6.71 15.27
N LEU A 98 14.54 6.02 15.63
CA LEU A 98 13.23 6.68 15.81
C LEU A 98 13.24 7.65 17.00
N LYS A 99 13.80 7.24 18.14
CA LYS A 99 13.94 8.10 19.33
C LYS A 99 14.80 9.32 19.04
N ARG A 100 15.92 9.15 18.33
CA ARG A 100 16.82 10.24 17.92
C ARG A 100 16.07 11.26 17.05
N ARG A 101 15.37 10.81 16.00
CA ARG A 101 14.57 11.69 15.13
C ARG A 101 13.46 12.43 15.88
N ALA A 102 12.84 11.79 16.87
CA ALA A 102 11.83 12.43 17.70
C ALA A 102 12.44 13.56 18.55
N ARG A 103 13.57 13.30 19.21
CA ARG A 103 14.30 14.31 20.01
C ARG A 103 14.75 15.50 19.16
N GLU A 104 15.35 15.24 18.00
CA GLU A 104 15.80 16.26 17.05
C GLU A 104 14.63 17.15 16.58
N ARG A 105 13.46 16.56 16.31
CA ARG A 105 12.25 17.31 15.94
C ARG A 105 11.74 18.20 17.07
N ASP A 106 11.70 17.67 18.29
CA ASP A 106 11.19 18.39 19.47
C ASP A 106 12.14 19.55 19.87
N GLU A 107 13.43 19.40 19.59
CA GLU A 107 14.45 20.42 19.77
C GLU A 107 14.36 21.51 18.68
N ALA A 108 14.20 21.11 17.41
CA ALA A 108 13.98 22.05 16.30
C ALA A 108 12.69 22.86 16.43
N HIS A 109 11.63 22.28 17.01
CA HIS A 109 10.38 23.00 17.29
C HIS A 109 10.56 24.06 18.39
N ARG A 110 11.35 23.75 19.43
CA ARG A 110 11.69 24.69 20.50
C ARG A 110 12.56 25.85 20.01
N GLN A 111 13.52 25.59 19.13
CA GLN A 111 14.42 26.62 18.58
C GLN A 111 13.75 27.57 17.58
N ARG A 112 12.57 27.22 17.01
CA ARG A 112 11.81 28.07 16.09
C ARG A 112 10.70 28.89 16.75
N SER A 113 10.42 28.64 18.03
CA SER A 113 9.31 29.24 18.78
C SER A 113 9.78 30.30 19.79
N GLY A 114 11.08 30.63 19.81
CA GLY A 114 11.69 31.72 20.58
C GLY A 114 12.42 32.67 19.65
#